data_AF-A0A150IQC7-F1
#
_entry.id   AF-A0A150IQC7-F1
#
_cell.length_a   1.000
_cell.length_b   1.000
_cell.length_c   1.000
_cell.angle_alpha   90.00
_cell.angle_beta   90.00
_cell.angle_gamma   90.00
#
_symmetry.space_group_name_H-M   'P 1'
#
loop_
_entity.id
_entity.type
_entity.pdbx_description
1 polymer ?
#
loop_
_entity_poly.entity_id
_entity_poly.type
_entity_poly.pdbx_seq_one_letter_code
_entity_poly.pdbx_strand_id
1 'polypeptide(L)'
;MIIAKPEWFTRRKYGGWGLGIKTWQGAAYLAAMFIALIVLIGITSESIQMTLAVTGIWMAFLLVDVFDVMWKLKKDERERIHEAIAERNAAWGMMIVLSLGVFIEVLYNTLNGRVYVNPFVMGALVVGVIIKSVTNYKLERQN
;
A
#
# COMPACT_ATOMS: atom_id res chain seq x y z
N MET A 1 11.91 -3.27 13.87
CA MET A 1 11.36 -4.62 14.05
C MET A 1 10.25 -4.41 15.03
N ILE A 2 9.00 -4.54 14.60
CA ILE A 2 7.88 -4.34 15.52
C ILE A 2 7.36 -5.73 15.92
N ILE A 3 7.06 -6.64 14.99
CA ILE A 3 6.82 -8.07 15.31
C ILE A 3 7.34 -9.03 14.21
N ALA A 4 7.07 -8.75 12.93
CA ALA A 4 7.43 -9.63 11.83
C ALA A 4 8.96 -9.71 11.61
N LYS A 5 9.48 -10.92 11.38
CA LYS A 5 10.90 -11.12 11.06
C LYS A 5 11.13 -11.24 9.55
N PRO A 6 12.13 -10.53 8.97
CA PRO A 6 12.39 -10.59 7.53
C PRO A 6 12.72 -11.98 7.00
N GLU A 7 13.36 -12.80 7.82
CA GLU A 7 13.72 -14.18 7.50
C GLU A 7 12.52 -15.10 7.26
N TRP A 8 11.33 -14.72 7.72
CA TRP A 8 10.10 -15.48 7.47
C TRP A 8 9.51 -15.24 6.07
N PHE A 9 9.96 -14.18 5.41
CA PHE A 9 9.39 -13.70 4.16
C PHE A 9 10.45 -13.66 3.06
N THR A 10 9.96 -13.60 1.84
CA THR A 10 10.74 -13.34 0.63
C THR A 10 10.08 -12.22 -0.15
N ARG A 11 10.77 -11.67 -1.14
CA ARG A 11 10.16 -10.74 -2.08
C ARG A 11 9.10 -11.46 -2.91
N ARG A 12 7.92 -10.87 -3.06
CA ARG A 12 6.92 -11.31 -4.04
C ARG A 12 7.29 -10.76 -5.42
N LYS A 13 7.55 -11.65 -6.38
CA LYS A 13 7.90 -11.27 -7.77
C LYS A 13 6.67 -11.20 -8.68
N TYR A 14 5.69 -12.05 -8.45
CA TYR A 14 4.48 -12.20 -9.27
C TYR A 14 3.23 -12.22 -8.38
N GLY A 15 2.08 -11.85 -8.93
CA GLY A 15 0.80 -11.88 -8.22
C GLY A 15 0.55 -10.67 -7.30
N GLY A 16 1.18 -9.53 -7.58
CA GLY A 16 0.94 -8.26 -6.90
C GLY A 16 2.08 -7.80 -5.99
N TRP A 17 1.81 -6.75 -5.21
CA TRP A 17 2.76 -6.14 -4.28
C TRP A 17 2.89 -6.91 -2.96
N GLY A 18 4.04 -6.77 -2.30
CA GLY A 18 4.25 -7.19 -0.93
C GLY A 18 5.21 -8.37 -0.77
N LEU A 19 4.91 -9.20 0.24
CA LEU A 19 5.80 -10.25 0.72
C LEU A 19 5.32 -11.64 0.27
N GLY A 20 6.25 -12.45 -0.20
CA GLY A 20 6.06 -13.89 -0.35
C GLY A 20 6.33 -14.59 0.99
N ILE A 21 5.59 -15.66 1.29
CA ILE A 21 5.83 -16.48 2.47
C ILE A 21 7.01 -17.40 2.17
N LYS A 22 8.04 -17.39 3.03
CA LYS A 22 9.20 -18.27 2.91
C LYS A 22 9.14 -19.45 3.89
N THR A 23 8.56 -19.22 5.07
CA THR A 23 8.56 -20.18 6.19
C THR A 23 7.16 -20.35 6.78
N TRP A 24 6.95 -21.45 7.52
CA TRP A 24 5.68 -21.67 8.22
C TRP A 24 5.44 -20.62 9.31
N GLN A 25 6.49 -20.06 9.93
CA GLN A 25 6.36 -18.97 10.91
C GLN A 25 5.76 -17.72 10.25
N GLY A 26 6.17 -17.42 9.02
CA GLY A 26 5.58 -16.33 8.24
C GLY A 26 4.10 -16.57 7.91
N ALA A 27 3.74 -17.81 7.58
CA ALA A 27 2.35 -18.19 7.37
C ALA A 27 1.52 -18.07 8.65
N ALA A 28 2.03 -18.59 9.77
CA ALA A 28 1.39 -18.52 11.08
C ALA A 28 1.20 -17.07 11.55
N TYR A 29 2.22 -16.22 11.37
CA TYR A 29 2.13 -14.79 11.65
C TYR A 29 1.00 -14.14 10.84
N LEU A 30 0.96 -14.33 9.51
CA LEU A 30 -0.09 -13.73 8.68
C LEU A 30 -1.47 -14.24 9.09
N ALA A 31 -1.62 -15.54 9.31
CA ALA A 31 -2.86 -16.14 9.77
C ALA A 31 -3.32 -15.54 11.11
N ALA A 32 -2.41 -15.41 12.08
CA ALA A 32 -2.70 -14.80 13.37
C ALA A 32 -3.14 -13.33 13.22
N MET A 33 -2.47 -12.55 12.37
CA MET A 33 -2.84 -11.16 12.10
C MET A 33 -4.22 -11.02 11.45
N PHE A 34 -4.57 -11.91 10.52
CA PHE A 34 -5.89 -11.94 9.90
C PHE A 34 -6.99 -12.37 10.88
N ILE A 35 -6.74 -13.41 11.67
CA ILE A 35 -7.67 -13.87 12.71
C ILE A 35 -7.90 -12.76 13.73
N ALA A 36 -6.83 -12.10 14.19
CA ALA A 36 -6.93 -10.98 15.12
C ALA A 36 -7.77 -9.83 14.53
N LEU A 37 -7.60 -9.49 13.25
CA LEU A 37 -8.44 -8.49 12.59
C LEU A 37 -9.91 -8.90 12.59
N ILE A 38 -10.23 -10.15 12.24
CA ILE A 38 -11.62 -10.66 12.23
C ILE A 38 -12.23 -10.59 13.63
N VAL A 39 -11.48 -11.01 14.65
CA VAL A 39 -11.93 -10.96 16.05
C VAL A 39 -12.16 -9.52 16.50
N LEU A 40 -11.24 -8.59 16.19
CA LEU A 40 -11.37 -7.17 16.52
C LEU A 40 -12.62 -6.57 15.87
N ILE A 41 -12.85 -6.82 14.58
CA ILE A 41 -14.06 -6.35 13.88
C ILE A 41 -15.31 -6.93 14.54
N GLY A 42 -15.31 -8.22 14.89
CA GLY A 42 -16.43 -8.87 15.56
C GLY A 42 -16.78 -8.20 16.89
N ILE A 43 -15.79 -7.90 17.71
CA ILE A 43 -15.97 -7.25 19.02
C ILE A 43 -16.45 -5.81 18.88
N THR A 44 -15.96 -5.06 17.88
CA THR A 44 -16.32 -3.64 17.72
C THR A 44 -17.57 -3.42 16.87
N SER A 45 -18.18 -4.48 16.35
CA SER A 45 -19.21 -4.44 15.30
C SER A 45 -20.47 -3.65 15.67
N GLU A 46 -20.75 -3.49 16.97
CA GLU A 46 -21.90 -2.71 17.45
C GLU A 46 -21.79 -1.21 17.16
N SER A 47 -20.56 -0.69 17.00
CA SER A 47 -20.32 0.72 16.69
C SER A 47 -19.50 0.88 15.41
N ILE A 48 -20.10 1.54 14.42
CA ILE A 48 -19.44 1.84 13.14
C ILE A 48 -18.17 2.67 13.37
N GLN A 49 -18.25 3.70 14.21
CA GLN A 49 -17.11 4.57 14.50
C GLN A 49 -15.97 3.80 15.16
N MET A 50 -16.29 2.94 16.12
CA MET A 50 -15.30 2.11 16.80
C MET A 50 -14.67 1.09 15.85
N THR A 51 -15.48 0.44 15.01
CA THR A 51 -15.01 -0.52 14.00
C THR A 51 -14.07 0.15 13.00
N LEU A 52 -14.43 1.33 12.50
CA LEU A 52 -13.57 2.09 11.58
C LEU A 52 -12.26 2.50 12.24
N ALA A 53 -12.30 3.00 13.48
CA ALA A 53 -11.12 3.42 14.22
C ALA A 53 -10.17 2.25 14.48
N VAL A 54 -10.69 1.13 15.02
CA VAL A 54 -9.88 -0.05 15.33
C VAL A 54 -9.33 -0.70 14.07
N THR A 55 -10.14 -0.83 13.02
CA THR A 55 -9.67 -1.36 11.73
C THR A 55 -8.60 -0.46 11.11
N GLY A 56 -8.79 0.86 11.14
CA GLY A 56 -7.82 1.82 10.65
C GLY A 56 -6.47 1.73 11.37
N ILE A 57 -6.50 1.68 12.70
CA ILE A 57 -5.29 1.52 13.53
C ILE A 57 -4.61 0.18 13.25
N TRP A 58 -5.38 -0.91 13.17
CA TRP A 58 -4.85 -2.25 12.90
C TRP A 58 -4.19 -2.35 11.52
N MET A 59 -4.84 -1.78 10.50
CA MET A 59 -4.28 -1.71 9.15
C MET A 59 -3.02 -0.85 9.10
N ALA A 60 -2.98 0.28 9.80
CA ALA A 60 -1.78 1.10 9.89
C ALA A 60 -0.63 0.33 10.57
N PHE A 61 -0.90 -0.35 11.68
CA PHE A 61 0.07 -1.22 12.36
C PHE A 61 0.63 -2.29 11.41
N LEU A 62 -0.26 -3.00 10.70
CA LEU A 62 0.12 -4.03 9.73
C LEU A 62 0.99 -3.47 8.60
N LEU A 63 0.62 -2.31 8.05
CA LEU A 63 1.39 -1.66 7.00
C LEU A 63 2.80 -1.31 7.50
N VAL A 64 2.93 -0.72 8.70
CA VAL A 64 4.24 -0.36 9.26
C VAL A 64 5.12 -1.60 9.45
N ASP A 65 4.57 -2.69 9.99
CA ASP A 65 5.35 -3.93 10.23
C ASP A 65 5.76 -4.60 8.91
N VAL A 66 4.87 -4.64 7.92
CA VAL A 66 5.17 -5.17 6.58
C VAL A 66 6.22 -4.29 5.87
N PHE A 67 6.12 -2.97 5.96
CA PHE A 67 7.11 -2.05 5.37
C PHE A 67 8.49 -2.18 6.04
N ASP A 68 8.55 -2.33 7.37
CA ASP A 68 9.81 -2.59 8.09
C ASP A 68 10.49 -3.87 7.58
N VAL A 69 9.71 -4.93 7.35
CA VAL A 69 10.21 -6.17 6.74
C VAL A 69 10.68 -5.95 5.31
N MET A 70 9.87 -5.33 4.45
CA MET A 70 10.20 -5.07 3.05
C MET A 70 11.49 -4.24 2.91
N TRP A 71 11.72 -3.30 3.82
CA TRP A 71 12.92 -2.48 3.86
C TRP A 71 14.18 -3.28 4.22
N LYS A 72 14.04 -4.27 5.12
CA LYS A 72 15.15 -5.10 5.63
C LYS A 72 15.45 -6.33 4.80
N LEU A 73 14.58 -6.69 3.85
CA LEU A 73 14.84 -7.79 2.94
C LEU A 73 16.09 -7.50 2.12
N LYS A 74 17.07 -8.40 2.20
CA LYS A 74 18.25 -8.37 1.34
C LYS A 74 17.81 -8.60 -0.11
N LYS A 75 18.32 -7.77 -1.01
CA LYS A 75 18.05 -7.84 -2.44
C LYS A 75 19.39 -7.81 -3.16
N ASP A 76 19.54 -8.68 -4.14
CA ASP A 76 20.68 -8.62 -5.04
C ASP A 76 20.56 -7.41 -5.96
N GLU A 77 21.67 -6.95 -6.53
CA GLU A 77 21.69 -5.79 -7.44
C GLU A 77 20.73 -5.97 -8.62
N ARG A 78 20.74 -7.16 -9.23
CA ARG A 78 19.83 -7.50 -10.33
C ARG A 78 18.37 -7.46 -9.89
N GLU A 79 18.07 -7.95 -8.69
CA GLU A 79 16.71 -7.93 -8.17
C GLU A 79 16.23 -6.50 -7.89
N ARG A 80 17.10 -5.63 -7.37
CA ARG A 80 16.80 -4.23 -7.11
C ARG A 80 16.48 -3.47 -8.40
N ILE A 81 17.22 -3.71 -9.48
CA ILE A 81 16.96 -3.10 -10.79
C ILE A 81 15.62 -3.57 -11.35
N HIS A 82 15.36 -4.89 -11.35
CA HIS A 82 14.08 -5.42 -11.82
C HIS A 82 12.89 -4.90 -11.01
N GLU A 83 13.04 -4.75 -9.70
CA GLU A 83 12.03 -4.15 -8.84
C GLU A 83 11.77 -2.70 -9.20
N ALA A 84 12.81 -1.88 -9.33
CA ALA A 84 12.66 -0.48 -9.68
C ALA A 84 11.93 -0.30 -11.02
N ILE A 85 12.24 -1.13 -12.03
CA ILE A 85 11.57 -1.09 -13.33
C ILE A 85 10.11 -1.55 -13.22
N ALA A 86 9.86 -2.66 -12.51
CA ALA A 86 8.51 -3.19 -12.33
C ALA A 86 7.61 -2.20 -11.56
N GLU A 87 8.10 -1.64 -10.45
CA GLU A 87 7.37 -0.64 -9.65
C GLU A 87 7.12 0.64 -10.44
N ARG A 88 8.10 1.09 -11.23
CA ARG A 88 7.92 2.23 -12.14
C ARG A 88 6.80 1.96 -13.14
N ASN A 89 6.81 0.81 -13.82
CA ASN A 89 5.79 0.48 -14.81
C ASN A 89 4.40 0.33 -14.17
N ALA A 90 4.33 -0.27 -12.98
CA ALA A 90 3.09 -0.39 -12.23
C ALA A 90 2.55 0.98 -11.79
N ALA A 91 3.42 1.88 -11.32
CA ALA A 91 3.06 3.25 -10.99
C ALA A 91 2.53 4.02 -12.21
N TRP A 92 3.17 3.89 -13.39
CA TRP A 92 2.66 4.49 -14.63
C TRP A 92 1.28 3.96 -15.02
N GLY A 93 1.08 2.64 -14.97
CA GLY A 93 -0.22 2.02 -15.25
C GLY A 93 -1.31 2.53 -14.31
N MET A 94 -1.03 2.57 -13.00
CA MET A 94 -1.96 3.10 -12.00
C MET A 94 -2.25 4.59 -12.22
N MET A 95 -1.24 5.43 -12.47
CA MET A 95 -1.43 6.86 -12.67
C MET A 95 -2.37 7.14 -13.84
N ILE A 96 -2.24 6.41 -14.95
CA ILE A 96 -3.12 6.55 -16.11
C ILE A 96 -4.57 6.20 -15.73
N VAL A 97 -4.77 5.04 -15.10
CA VAL A 97 -6.11 4.57 -14.71
C VAL A 97 -6.77 5.50 -13.69
N LEU A 98 -6.03 5.95 -12.67
CA LEU A 98 -6.54 6.88 -11.66
C LEU A 98 -6.87 8.24 -12.26
N SER A 99 -6.02 8.78 -13.15
CA SER A 99 -6.27 10.07 -13.80
C SER A 99 -7.48 10.02 -14.72
N LEU A 100 -7.63 8.95 -15.52
CA LEU A 100 -8.81 8.73 -16.34
C LEU A 100 -10.06 8.53 -15.49
N GLY A 101 -9.94 7.81 -14.37
CA GLY A 101 -11.03 7.60 -13.42
C GLY A 101 -11.55 8.92 -12.85
N VAL A 102 -10.66 9.80 -12.38
CA VAL A 102 -11.03 11.15 -11.91
C VAL A 102 -11.68 11.95 -13.03
N PHE A 103 -11.11 11.94 -14.23
CA PHE A 103 -11.66 12.67 -15.37
C PHE A 103 -13.10 12.23 -15.70
N ILE A 104 -13.35 10.92 -15.76
CA ILE A 104 -14.67 10.34 -16.02
C ILE A 104 -15.63 10.68 -14.88
N GLU A 105 -15.20 10.57 -13.62
CA GLU A 105 -16.03 10.88 -12.45
C GLU A 105 -16.45 12.36 -12.44
N VAL A 106 -15.52 13.27 -12.74
CA VAL A 106 -15.80 14.72 -12.83
C VAL A 106 -16.81 14.99 -13.93
N LEU A 107 -16.60 14.44 -15.14
CA LEU A 107 -17.51 14.64 -16.26
C LEU A 107 -18.90 14.10 -15.94
N TYR A 108 -19.00 12.87 -15.44
CA TYR A 108 -20.27 12.23 -15.12
C TYR A 108 -21.04 13.02 -14.06
N ASN A 109 -20.38 13.43 -12.97
CA ASN A 109 -21.05 14.21 -11.92
C ASN A 109 -21.51 15.58 -12.45
N THR A 110 -20.66 16.26 -13.22
CA THR A 110 -20.97 17.58 -13.79
C THR A 110 -22.17 17.52 -14.72
N LEU A 111 -22.25 16.50 -15.59
CA LEU A 111 -23.40 16.29 -16.48
C LEU A 111 -24.70 15.99 -15.73
N ASN A 112 -24.60 15.43 -14.52
CA ASN A 112 -25.73 15.19 -13.62
C ASN A 112 -25.99 16.35 -12.64
N GLY A 113 -25.37 17.52 -12.86
CA GLY A 113 -25.56 18.72 -12.03
C GLY A 113 -24.95 18.63 -10.62
N ARG A 114 -24.02 17.70 -10.39
CA ARG A 114 -23.31 17.51 -9.11
C ARG A 114 -21.85 17.85 -9.28
N VAL A 115 -21.25 18.51 -8.29
CA VAL A 115 -19.79 18.71 -8.24
C VAL A 115 -19.26 17.81 -7.14
N TYR A 116 -18.81 16.63 -7.52
CA TYR A 116 -18.23 15.64 -6.61
C TYR A 116 -17.05 14.94 -7.28
N VAL A 117 -15.99 14.74 -6.50
CA VAL A 117 -14.80 13.97 -6.88
C VAL A 117 -14.40 13.15 -5.67
N ASN A 118 -14.07 11.88 -5.88
CA ASN A 118 -13.65 11.02 -4.79
C ASN A 118 -12.33 11.54 -4.16
N PRO A 119 -12.35 11.99 -2.89
CA PRO A 119 -11.19 12.58 -2.25
C PRO A 119 -10.04 11.58 -2.06
N PHE A 120 -10.31 10.27 -2.01
CA PHE A 120 -9.27 9.26 -1.90
C PHE A 120 -8.50 9.09 -3.20
N VAL A 121 -9.19 9.10 -4.34
CA VAL A 121 -8.55 8.98 -5.66
C VAL A 121 -7.72 10.24 -5.94
N MET A 122 -8.29 11.41 -5.65
CA MET A 122 -7.57 12.68 -5.77
C MET A 122 -6.36 12.74 -4.82
N GLY A 123 -6.55 12.32 -3.56
CA GLY A 123 -5.49 12.23 -2.57
C GLY A 123 -4.34 11.31 -3.02
N ALA A 124 -4.64 10.15 -3.61
CA ALA A 124 -3.63 9.24 -4.14
C ALA A 124 -2.77 9.88 -5.24
N LEU A 125 -3.38 10.62 -6.16
CA LEU A 125 -2.66 11.35 -7.21
C LEU A 125 -1.78 12.46 -6.63
N VAL A 126 -2.32 13.27 -5.71
CA VAL A 126 -1.58 14.37 -5.07
C VAL A 126 -0.39 13.84 -4.27
N VAL A 127 -0.60 12.81 -3.44
CA VAL A 127 0.48 12.17 -2.68
C VAL A 127 1.54 11.59 -3.61
N GLY A 128 1.13 10.96 -4.72
CA GLY A 128 2.06 10.46 -5.74
C GLY A 128 2.94 11.55 -6.34
N VAL A 129 2.36 12.72 -6.67
CA VAL A 129 3.11 13.88 -7.18
C VAL A 129 4.09 14.40 -6.13
N ILE A 130 3.67 14.54 -4.87
CA ILE A 130 4.54 15.00 -3.78
C ILE A 130 5.74 14.06 -3.60
N ILE A 131 5.48 12.75 -3.49
CA ILE A 131 6.54 11.75 -3.30
C ILE A 131 7.53 11.78 -4.46
N LYS A 132 7.04 11.86 -5.70
CA LYS A 132 7.90 11.96 -6.89
C LYS A 132 8.77 13.21 -6.84
N SER A 133 8.19 14.37 -6.57
CA SER A 133 8.91 15.65 -6.53
C SER A 133 9.98 15.67 -5.43
N VAL A 134 9.64 15.22 -4.21
CA VAL A 134 10.59 15.14 -3.09
C VAL A 134 11.72 14.16 -3.40
N THR A 135 11.40 13.01 -3.98
CA THR A 135 12.40 11.99 -4.33
C THR A 135 13.36 12.50 -5.39
N ASN A 136 12.86 13.12 -6.46
CA ASN A 136 13.70 13.71 -7.50
C ASN A 136 14.62 14.79 -6.94
N TYR A 137 14.07 15.73 -6.16
CA TYR A 137 14.85 16.80 -5.54
C TYR A 137 15.98 16.28 -4.66
N LYS A 138 15.70 15.23 -3.86
CA LYS A 138 16.72 14.60 -3.02
C LYS A 138 17.81 13.93 -3.86
N LEU A 139 17.43 13.19 -4.90
CA LEU A 139 18.38 12.46 -5.75
C LEU A 139 19.24 13.41 -6.60
N GLU A 140 18.69 14.50 -7.11
CA GLU A 140 19.44 15.54 -7.84
C GLU A 140 20.51 16.22 -6.98
N ARG A 141 20.30 16.33 -5.67
CA ARG A 141 21.29 16.88 -4.73
C ARG A 141 22.35 15.89 -4.27
N GLN A 142 22.10 14.60 -4.44
CA GLN A 142 23.02 13.53 -4.02
C GLN A 142 23.96 13.09 -5.14
N ASN A 143 23.65 13.45 -6.39
CA ASN A 143 24.49 13.29 -7.58
C ASN A 143 25.22 14.59 -7.90
#